data_AF-A0A955H6Q2-F1
#
_entry.id   AF-A0A955H6Q2-F1
#
_cell.length_a   1.000
_cell.length_b   1.000
_cell.length_c   1.000
_cell.angle_alpha   90.00
_cell.angle_beta   90.00
_cell.angle_gamma   90.00
#
_symmetry.space_group_name_H-M   'P 1'
#
loop_
_entity.id
_entity.type
_entity.pdbx_description
1 polymer ?
#
loop_
_entity_poly.entity_id
_entity_poly.type
_entity_poly.pdbx_seq_one_letter_code
_entity_poly.pdbx_strand_id
1 'polypeptide(L)'
;MIDKFDKEKIISEVKKLQYLYRLKQEIRYNCVRPTLDLTESVAEHVYGMQILALYFLPLENPTGDWDRAKIFEMITIHDIDEVETGDMLGYQKTPEIRAKEANAMKIVIDNSPEHLKAHWMELVNEYEALTSPEAKFVKAIDRFEPLIHLYTAHGREILKKNHTTRNQSQGLKYPYVKDFPYMSKFTYAIDEVMTEEGYWCDED
;
A
#
# COMPACT_ATOMS: atom_id res chain seq x y z
N MET A 1 20.49 26.92 -13.57
CA MET A 1 19.32 26.16 -13.02
C MET A 1 19.63 25.62 -11.63
N ILE A 2 20.85 25.12 -11.41
CA ILE A 2 21.39 24.81 -10.08
C ILE A 2 21.57 26.06 -9.20
N ASP A 3 21.81 27.22 -9.84
CA ASP A 3 22.07 28.50 -9.16
C ASP A 3 20.85 29.05 -8.39
N LYS A 4 19.65 28.47 -8.62
CA LYS A 4 18.43 28.78 -7.87
C LYS A 4 18.33 27.99 -6.56
N PHE A 5 19.24 27.04 -6.29
CA PHE A 5 19.32 26.28 -5.04
C PHE A 5 20.34 26.94 -4.11
N ASP A 6 19.98 28.11 -3.57
CA ASP A 6 20.68 28.63 -2.41
C ASP A 6 20.45 27.74 -1.18
N LYS A 7 21.20 28.03 -0.11
CA LYS A 7 21.11 27.29 1.14
C LYS A 7 19.69 27.24 1.71
N GLU A 8 18.95 28.33 1.66
CA GLU A 8 17.61 28.41 2.24
C GLU A 8 16.63 27.51 1.48
N LYS A 9 16.68 27.57 0.15
CA LYS A 9 15.88 26.68 -0.70
C LYS A 9 16.24 25.22 -0.50
N ILE A 10 17.53 24.86 -0.44
CA ILE A 10 17.96 23.48 -0.21
C ILE A 10 17.38 22.96 1.11
N ILE A 11 17.51 23.73 2.20
CA ILE A 11 16.96 23.33 3.51
C ILE A 11 15.43 23.22 3.48
N SER A 12 14.74 24.08 2.72
CA SER A 12 13.30 23.96 2.49
C SER A 12 12.93 22.64 1.81
N GLU A 13 13.64 22.28 0.72
CA GLU A 13 13.39 21.02 0.00
C GLU A 13 13.72 19.80 0.88
N VAL A 14 14.79 19.83 1.67
CA VAL A 14 15.11 18.76 2.63
C VAL A 14 13.96 18.54 3.62
N LYS A 15 13.34 19.61 4.14
CA LYS A 15 12.20 19.49 5.05
C LYS A 15 10.98 18.85 4.39
N LYS A 16 10.69 19.19 3.13
CA LYS A 16 9.62 18.56 2.34
C LYS A 16 9.89 17.06 2.14
N LEU A 17 11.13 16.69 1.81
CA LEU A 17 11.51 15.28 1.66
C LEU A 17 11.43 14.52 2.99
N GLN A 18 11.87 15.12 4.10
CA GLN A 18 11.75 14.53 5.43
C GLN A 18 10.31 14.33 5.87
N TYR A 19 9.41 15.22 5.47
CA TYR A 19 7.97 15.07 5.72
C TYR A 19 7.43 13.79 5.06
N LEU A 20 7.82 13.49 3.82
CA LEU A 20 7.41 12.25 3.13
C LEU A 20 7.99 10.98 3.79
N TYR A 21 9.12 11.08 4.49
CA TYR A 21 9.72 9.94 5.18
C TYR A 21 8.99 9.52 6.46
N ARG A 22 7.94 10.24 6.86
CA ARG A 22 7.15 9.91 8.06
C ARG A 22 6.41 8.58 7.97
N LEU A 23 6.20 8.02 6.78
CA LEU A 23 5.69 6.66 6.60
C LEU A 23 6.50 5.57 7.34
N LYS A 24 7.77 5.86 7.69
CA LYS A 24 8.60 4.97 8.53
C LYS A 24 8.11 4.87 9.98
N GLN A 25 7.31 5.83 10.41
CA GLN A 25 6.80 5.95 11.78
C GLN A 25 5.36 5.45 11.90
N GLU A 26 4.61 5.45 10.81
CA GLU A 26 3.23 4.97 10.75
C GLU A 26 3.21 3.43 10.73
N ILE A 27 2.68 2.83 11.79
CA ILE A 27 2.61 1.37 11.98
C ILE A 27 1.22 0.86 11.60
N ARG A 28 1.19 -0.16 10.74
CA ARG A 28 -0.03 -0.76 10.18
C ARG A 28 -0.74 -1.69 11.16
N TYR A 29 -2.01 -1.98 10.86
CA TYR A 29 -2.87 -2.94 11.59
C TYR A 29 -3.12 -2.59 13.07
N ASN A 30 -3.12 -1.29 13.40
CA ASN A 30 -3.36 -0.78 14.75
C ASN A 30 -2.44 -1.43 15.81
N CYS A 31 -1.15 -1.54 15.47
CA CYS A 31 -0.10 -2.05 16.33
C CYS A 31 0.76 -0.91 16.90
N VAL A 32 1.45 -1.17 18.00
CA VAL A 32 2.53 -0.33 18.53
C VAL A 32 3.83 -1.09 18.24
N ARG A 33 4.96 -0.42 17.95
CA ARG A 33 6.25 -1.08 17.68
C ARG A 33 6.97 -1.45 19.00
N PRO A 34 6.88 -2.70 19.52
CA PRO A 34 7.78 -3.15 20.58
C PRO A 34 9.19 -3.39 20.00
N THR A 35 10.15 -3.69 20.87
CA THR A 35 11.56 -3.98 20.52
C THR A 35 11.79 -5.24 19.67
N LEU A 36 10.75 -6.00 19.32
CA LEU A 36 10.79 -7.10 18.35
C LEU A 36 10.11 -6.64 17.05
N ASP A 37 10.84 -6.72 15.92
CA ASP A 37 10.40 -6.38 14.55
C ASP A 37 9.31 -7.34 14.04
N LEU A 38 8.13 -7.32 14.65
CA LEU A 38 6.96 -8.12 14.25
C LEU A 38 5.79 -7.27 13.73
N THR A 39 5.97 -5.95 13.67
CA THR A 39 5.00 -4.99 13.12
C THR A 39 5.48 -4.48 11.76
N GLU A 40 4.55 -4.02 10.94
CA GLU A 40 4.83 -3.38 9.65
C GLU A 40 4.58 -1.88 9.72
N SER A 41 5.52 -1.06 9.25
CA SER A 41 5.27 0.33 8.91
C SER A 41 4.78 0.48 7.48
N VAL A 42 4.14 1.60 7.14
CA VAL A 42 3.70 1.89 5.76
C VAL A 42 4.88 1.88 4.79
N ALA A 43 6.05 2.35 5.22
CA ALA A 43 7.27 2.25 4.43
C ALA A 43 7.74 0.80 4.20
N GLU A 44 7.57 -0.10 5.18
CA GLU A 44 7.89 -1.52 5.05
C GLU A 44 6.90 -2.24 4.12
N HIS A 45 5.60 -1.89 4.19
CA HIS A 45 4.58 -2.35 3.24
C HIS A 45 4.92 -1.94 1.80
N VAL A 46 5.25 -0.66 1.57
CA VAL A 46 5.69 -0.16 0.26
C VAL A 46 6.91 -0.94 -0.24
N TYR A 47 7.90 -1.21 0.63
CA TYR A 47 9.04 -2.05 0.26
C TYR A 47 8.62 -3.48 -0.10
N GLY A 48 7.74 -4.11 0.68
CA GLY A 48 7.16 -5.42 0.39
C GLY A 48 6.49 -5.46 -0.98
N MET A 49 5.67 -4.47 -1.30
CA MET A 49 5.03 -4.31 -2.61
C MET A 49 6.06 -4.20 -3.75
N GLN A 50 7.17 -3.47 -3.56
CA GLN A 50 8.22 -3.40 -4.58
C GLN A 50 8.85 -4.78 -4.85
N ILE A 51 9.07 -5.59 -3.81
CA ILE A 51 9.57 -6.96 -3.95
C ILE A 51 8.56 -7.84 -4.68
N LEU A 52 7.27 -7.74 -4.33
CA LEU A 52 6.22 -8.49 -5.01
C LEU A 52 6.05 -8.06 -6.47
N ALA A 53 6.15 -6.76 -6.78
CA ALA A 53 6.12 -6.28 -8.15
C ALA A 53 7.29 -6.83 -8.98
N LEU A 54 8.50 -6.95 -8.42
CA LEU A 54 9.62 -7.60 -9.09
C LEU A 54 9.34 -9.07 -9.43
N TYR A 55 8.62 -9.78 -8.57
CA TYR A 55 8.29 -11.19 -8.78
C TYR A 55 7.12 -11.39 -9.75
N PHE A 56 6.00 -10.69 -9.53
CA PHE A 56 4.76 -10.92 -10.26
C PHE A 56 4.67 -10.20 -11.59
N LEU A 57 5.31 -9.03 -11.77
CA LEU A 57 5.21 -8.28 -13.03
C LEU A 57 5.61 -9.12 -14.27
N PRO A 58 6.74 -9.85 -14.31
CA PRO A 58 7.07 -10.68 -15.48
C PRO A 58 6.15 -11.89 -15.67
N LEU A 59 5.44 -12.32 -14.62
CA LEU A 59 4.50 -13.43 -14.68
C LEU A 59 3.12 -12.98 -15.20
N GLU A 60 2.63 -11.85 -14.70
CA GLU A 60 1.32 -11.29 -15.03
C GLU A 60 1.33 -10.49 -16.33
N ASN A 61 2.50 -9.92 -16.68
CA ASN A 61 2.71 -9.23 -17.94
C ASN A 61 3.90 -9.83 -18.71
N PRO A 62 3.73 -11.01 -19.34
CA PRO A 62 4.80 -11.67 -20.08
C PRO A 62 5.18 -10.93 -21.37
N THR A 63 4.29 -10.08 -21.92
CA THR A 63 4.58 -9.24 -23.10
C THR A 63 5.48 -8.06 -22.77
N GLY A 64 5.50 -7.63 -21.50
CA GLY A 64 6.35 -6.53 -21.03
C GLY A 64 5.97 -5.16 -21.60
N ASP A 65 4.71 -4.99 -22.00
CA ASP A 65 4.16 -3.78 -22.62
C ASP A 65 3.61 -2.75 -21.61
N TRP A 66 3.67 -3.04 -20.31
CA TRP A 66 3.29 -2.10 -19.25
C TRP A 66 4.49 -1.27 -18.81
N ASP A 67 4.23 -0.02 -18.39
CA ASP A 67 5.28 0.87 -17.91
C ASP A 67 5.76 0.47 -16.51
N ARG A 68 6.90 -0.23 -16.47
CA ARG A 68 7.53 -0.62 -15.21
C ARG A 68 7.93 0.58 -14.35
N ALA A 69 8.41 1.68 -14.92
CA ALA A 69 8.81 2.83 -14.10
C ALA A 69 7.58 3.42 -13.41
N LYS A 70 6.46 3.55 -14.14
CA LYS A 70 5.18 3.99 -13.60
C LYS A 70 4.69 3.09 -12.46
N ILE A 71 4.72 1.77 -12.63
CA ILE A 71 4.30 0.81 -11.59
C ILE A 71 5.07 1.04 -10.29
N PHE A 72 6.40 1.08 -10.37
CA PHE A 72 7.26 1.21 -9.18
C PHE A 72 7.10 2.60 -8.53
N GLU A 73 6.88 3.66 -9.31
CA GLU A 73 6.60 4.98 -8.76
C GLU A 73 5.22 5.05 -8.08
N MET A 74 4.19 4.48 -8.71
CA MET A 74 2.84 4.41 -8.15
C MET A 74 2.82 3.63 -6.83
N ILE A 75 3.52 2.48 -6.75
CA ILE A 75 3.72 1.74 -5.49
C ILE A 75 4.35 2.64 -4.42
N THR A 76 5.34 3.45 -4.79
CA THR A 76 6.08 4.29 -3.83
C THR A 76 5.18 5.34 -3.16
N ILE A 77 4.13 5.81 -3.85
CA ILE A 77 3.36 6.97 -3.43
C ILE A 77 1.88 6.68 -3.12
N HIS A 78 1.39 5.45 -3.32
CA HIS A 78 -0.05 5.15 -3.23
C HIS A 78 -0.67 5.45 -1.85
N ASP A 79 0.04 5.12 -0.76
CA ASP A 79 -0.37 5.36 0.64
C ASP A 79 0.37 6.57 1.26
N ILE A 80 0.88 7.51 0.45
CA ILE A 80 1.69 8.62 0.97
C ILE A 80 0.87 9.62 1.81
N ASP A 81 -0.46 9.61 1.68
CA ASP A 81 -1.40 10.36 2.50
C ASP A 81 -1.44 9.90 3.96
N GLU A 82 -1.03 8.66 4.24
CA GLU A 82 -1.03 8.11 5.61
C GLU A 82 -0.08 8.84 6.55
N VAL A 83 0.84 9.69 6.05
CA VAL A 83 1.61 10.62 6.90
C VAL A 83 0.74 11.65 7.62
N GLU A 84 -0.50 11.88 7.16
CA GLU A 84 -1.46 12.82 7.74
C GLU A 84 -2.61 12.11 8.47
N THR A 85 -3.07 10.95 7.96
CA THR A 85 -4.23 10.23 8.53
C THR A 85 -3.87 9.07 9.44
N GLY A 86 -2.65 8.53 9.34
CA GLY A 86 -2.29 7.21 9.85
C GLY A 86 -2.92 6.07 9.03
N ASP A 87 -2.48 4.83 9.30
CA ASP A 87 -3.04 3.62 8.69
C ASP A 87 -4.39 3.24 9.33
N MET A 88 -5.35 2.87 8.48
CA MET A 88 -6.68 2.41 8.89
C MET A 88 -7.09 1.17 8.10
N LEU A 89 -7.59 0.16 8.82
CA LEU A 89 -8.01 -1.11 8.22
C LEU A 89 -9.08 -0.91 7.15
N GLY A 90 -8.88 -1.50 5.97
CA GLY A 90 -9.72 -1.25 4.79
C GLY A 90 -11.23 -1.47 5.00
N TYR A 91 -11.62 -2.45 5.82
CA TYR A 91 -13.04 -2.73 6.14
C TYR A 91 -13.63 -1.81 7.22
N GLN A 92 -12.83 -0.96 7.86
CA GLN A 92 -13.27 0.06 8.81
C GLN A 92 -13.44 1.45 8.14
N LYS A 93 -13.01 1.61 6.88
CA LYS A 93 -13.06 2.89 6.15
C LYS A 93 -14.49 3.25 5.73
N THR A 94 -15.10 4.19 6.46
CA THR A 94 -16.39 4.82 6.10
C THR A 94 -16.23 5.85 4.96
N PRO A 95 -17.31 6.31 4.31
CA PRO A 95 -17.23 7.38 3.32
C PRO A 95 -16.57 8.67 3.85
N GLU A 96 -16.80 9.01 5.12
CA GLU A 96 -16.18 10.18 5.76
C GLU A 96 -14.67 10.00 5.92
N ILE A 97 -14.21 8.78 6.22
CA ILE A 97 -12.77 8.45 6.30
C ILE A 97 -12.14 8.58 4.91
N ARG A 98 -12.78 8.03 3.87
CA ARG A 98 -12.28 8.15 2.49
C ARG A 98 -12.18 9.61 2.03
N ALA A 99 -13.13 10.46 2.42
CA ALA A 99 -13.05 11.89 2.13
C ALA A 99 -11.89 12.58 2.86
N LYS A 100 -11.55 12.14 4.08
CA LYS A 100 -10.37 12.63 4.82
C LYS A 100 -9.07 12.19 4.15
N GLU A 101 -8.96 10.94 3.71
CA GLU A 101 -7.81 10.41 2.96
C GLU A 101 -7.59 11.19 1.65
N ALA A 102 -8.65 11.42 0.87
CA ALA A 102 -8.56 12.23 -0.34
C ALA A 102 -8.05 13.67 -0.08
N ASN A 103 -8.49 14.29 1.03
CA ASN A 103 -7.99 15.60 1.43
C ASN A 103 -6.54 15.55 1.95
N ALA A 104 -6.18 14.50 2.69
CA ALA A 104 -4.82 14.27 3.17
C ALA A 104 -3.83 14.08 2.01
N MET A 105 -4.21 13.31 0.99
CA MET A 105 -3.44 13.14 -0.23
C MET A 105 -3.16 14.48 -0.91
N LYS A 106 -4.17 15.34 -1.03
CA LYS A 106 -4.00 16.70 -1.56
C LYS A 106 -3.01 17.51 -0.71
N ILE A 107 -3.12 17.46 0.62
CA ILE A 107 -2.20 18.15 1.54
C ILE A 107 -0.75 17.67 1.33
N VAL A 108 -0.54 16.36 1.24
CA VAL A 108 0.79 15.77 1.04
C VAL A 108 1.40 16.19 -0.29
N ILE A 109 0.62 16.14 -1.38
CA ILE A 109 1.10 16.57 -2.70
C ILE A 109 1.39 18.08 -2.70
N ASP A 110 0.53 18.91 -2.12
CA ASP A 110 0.76 20.35 -2.03
C ASP A 110 2.05 20.70 -1.26
N ASN A 111 2.40 19.90 -0.25
CA ASN A 111 3.63 20.01 0.54
C ASN A 111 4.87 19.37 -0.09
N SER A 112 4.72 18.64 -1.21
CA SER A 112 5.82 17.97 -1.90
C SER A 112 6.67 18.92 -2.75
N PRO A 113 7.90 18.53 -3.15
CA PRO A 113 8.70 19.27 -4.13
C PRO A 113 7.92 19.59 -5.42
N GLU A 114 8.05 20.83 -5.91
CA GLU A 114 7.19 21.37 -6.98
C GLU A 114 7.19 20.52 -8.25
N HIS A 115 8.34 19.97 -8.62
CA HIS A 115 8.50 19.16 -9.83
C HIS A 115 7.83 17.79 -9.76
N LEU A 116 7.43 17.33 -8.56
CA LEU A 116 6.77 16.03 -8.37
C LEU A 116 5.23 16.15 -8.42
N LYS A 117 4.69 17.33 -8.09
CA LYS A 117 3.26 17.49 -7.75
C LYS A 117 2.30 17.05 -8.85
N ALA A 118 2.50 17.55 -10.07
CA ALA A 118 1.59 17.28 -11.18
C ALA A 118 1.58 15.79 -11.53
N HIS A 119 2.78 15.21 -11.68
CA HIS A 119 2.96 13.80 -12.01
C HIS A 119 2.40 12.88 -10.91
N TRP A 120 2.68 13.17 -9.64
CA TRP A 120 2.14 12.36 -8.53
C TRP A 120 0.62 12.45 -8.43
N MET A 121 0.04 13.63 -8.66
CA MET A 121 -1.41 13.78 -8.70
C MET A 121 -2.04 12.97 -9.85
N GLU A 122 -1.39 12.91 -11.02
CA GLU A 122 -1.81 12.05 -12.13
C GLU A 122 -1.76 10.56 -11.73
N LEU A 123 -0.67 10.10 -11.11
CA LEU A 123 -0.55 8.72 -10.64
C LEU A 123 -1.59 8.34 -9.58
N VAL A 124 -1.85 9.21 -8.61
CA VAL A 124 -2.87 9.00 -7.57
C VAL A 124 -4.25 8.86 -8.21
N ASN A 125 -4.61 9.77 -9.12
CA ASN A 125 -5.89 9.70 -9.81
C ASN A 125 -6.01 8.43 -10.67
N GLU A 126 -4.94 8.01 -11.33
CA GLU A 126 -4.88 6.77 -12.11
C GLU A 126 -5.07 5.53 -11.22
N TYR A 127 -4.40 5.49 -10.05
CA TYR A 127 -4.51 4.43 -9.05
C TYR A 127 -5.93 4.31 -8.47
N GLU A 128 -6.51 5.42 -8.01
CA GLU A 128 -7.85 5.42 -7.41
C GLU A 128 -8.95 5.11 -8.42
N ALA A 129 -8.82 5.59 -9.66
CA ALA A 129 -9.79 5.34 -10.72
C ALA A 129 -9.58 3.99 -11.45
N LEU A 130 -8.46 3.29 -11.21
CA LEU A 130 -8.10 2.01 -11.83
C LEU A 130 -8.19 2.05 -13.36
N THR A 131 -7.73 3.14 -13.98
CA THR A 131 -7.94 3.41 -15.42
C THR A 131 -6.93 2.70 -16.33
N SER A 132 -5.80 2.24 -15.79
CA SER A 132 -4.73 1.56 -16.54
C SER A 132 -4.48 0.12 -16.05
N PRO A 133 -3.85 -0.74 -16.87
CA PRO A 133 -3.40 -2.05 -16.39
C PRO A 133 -2.34 -1.92 -15.27
N GLU A 134 -1.48 -0.90 -15.31
CA GLU A 134 -0.51 -0.60 -14.24
C GLU A 134 -1.21 -0.32 -12.91
N ALA A 135 -2.22 0.56 -12.91
CA ALA A 135 -2.98 0.90 -11.70
C ALA A 135 -3.72 -0.32 -11.12
N LYS A 136 -4.33 -1.15 -11.99
CA LYS A 136 -4.97 -2.39 -11.56
C LYS A 136 -3.97 -3.38 -10.98
N PHE A 137 -2.78 -3.49 -11.57
CA PHE A 137 -1.71 -4.35 -11.06
C PHE A 137 -1.22 -3.87 -9.70
N VAL A 138 -0.95 -2.57 -9.55
CA VAL A 138 -0.53 -1.98 -8.26
C VAL A 138 -1.62 -2.20 -7.20
N LYS A 139 -2.90 -2.03 -7.54
CA LYS A 139 -4.00 -2.32 -6.61
C LYS A 139 -4.07 -3.79 -6.21
N ALA A 140 -3.86 -4.70 -7.16
CA ALA A 140 -3.83 -6.13 -6.86
C ALA A 140 -2.65 -6.50 -5.95
N ILE A 141 -1.47 -5.90 -6.16
CA ILE A 141 -0.30 -6.05 -5.29
C ILE A 141 -0.58 -5.49 -3.88
N ASP A 142 -1.16 -4.30 -3.76
CA ASP A 142 -1.57 -3.70 -2.46
C ASP A 142 -2.49 -4.65 -1.69
N ARG A 143 -3.48 -5.25 -2.37
CA ARG A 143 -4.38 -6.21 -1.74
C ARG A 143 -3.73 -7.54 -1.40
N PHE A 144 -2.73 -7.97 -2.18
CA PHE A 144 -2.07 -9.24 -2.02
C PHE A 144 -0.98 -9.22 -0.94
N GLU A 145 -0.21 -8.13 -0.84
CA GLU A 145 0.93 -7.99 0.07
C GLU A 145 0.58 -8.32 1.54
N PRO A 146 -0.56 -7.87 2.11
CA PRO A 146 -0.94 -8.22 3.48
C PRO A 146 -1.09 -9.73 3.73
N LEU A 147 -1.41 -10.55 2.72
CA LEU A 147 -1.46 -12.01 2.90
C LEU A 147 -0.06 -12.58 3.11
N ILE A 148 0.94 -12.06 2.38
CA ILE A 148 2.33 -12.49 2.52
C ILE A 148 2.86 -12.05 3.88
N HIS A 149 2.62 -10.80 4.27
CA HIS A 149 3.03 -10.28 5.56
C HIS A 149 2.42 -11.07 6.74
N LEU A 150 1.11 -11.31 6.69
CA LEU A 150 0.36 -11.91 7.79
C LEU A 150 0.44 -13.44 7.83
N TYR A 151 1.08 -14.10 6.86
CA TYR A 151 1.29 -15.56 6.88
C TYR A 151 2.42 -15.97 7.85
N THR A 152 2.23 -15.64 9.13
CA THR A 152 3.11 -15.96 10.25
C THR A 152 2.30 -16.25 11.51
N ALA A 153 2.91 -16.83 12.54
CA ALA A 153 2.23 -17.04 13.82
C ALA A 153 1.75 -15.72 14.45
N HIS A 154 2.52 -14.64 14.30
CA HIS A 154 2.13 -13.33 14.81
C HIS A 154 1.05 -12.66 13.95
N GLY A 155 1.11 -12.81 12.62
CA GLY A 155 0.05 -12.33 11.73
C GLY A 155 -1.32 -12.94 12.06
N ARG A 156 -1.34 -14.19 12.53
CA ARG A 156 -2.54 -14.82 13.11
C ARG A 156 -3.09 -14.03 14.29
N GLU A 157 -2.24 -13.67 15.25
CA GLU A 157 -2.63 -12.90 16.44
C GLU A 157 -3.17 -11.51 16.04
N ILE A 158 -2.56 -10.86 15.05
CA ILE A 158 -3.01 -9.56 14.52
C ILE A 158 -4.42 -9.68 13.94
N LEU A 159 -4.69 -10.71 13.13
CA LEU A 159 -6.02 -10.93 12.54
C LEU A 159 -7.08 -11.19 13.62
N LYS A 160 -6.75 -12.00 14.63
CA LYS A 160 -7.64 -12.28 15.76
C LYS A 160 -7.94 -11.04 16.58
N LYS A 161 -6.91 -10.26 16.92
CA LYS A 161 -7.04 -8.99 17.66
C LYS A 161 -7.94 -7.99 16.94
N ASN A 162 -7.87 -7.96 15.62
CA ASN A 162 -8.68 -7.05 14.79
C ASN A 162 -10.03 -7.66 14.35
N HIS A 163 -10.42 -8.82 14.91
CA HIS A 163 -11.67 -9.52 14.57
C HIS A 163 -11.85 -9.77 13.07
N THR A 164 -10.75 -10.04 12.36
CA THR A 164 -10.79 -10.20 10.90
C THR A 164 -11.41 -11.55 10.54
N THR A 165 -12.53 -11.53 9.83
CA THR A 165 -13.17 -12.73 9.27
C THR A 165 -12.61 -13.06 7.89
N ARG A 166 -12.81 -14.30 7.45
CA ARG A 166 -12.42 -14.73 6.10
C ARG A 166 -13.14 -13.91 5.05
N ASN A 167 -14.46 -13.71 5.19
CA ASN A 167 -15.26 -12.89 4.28
C ASN A 167 -14.75 -11.44 4.16
N GLN A 168 -14.34 -10.81 5.27
CA GLN A 168 -13.74 -9.47 5.22
C GLN A 168 -12.43 -9.46 4.43
N SER A 169 -11.55 -10.44 4.67
CA SER A 169 -10.29 -10.57 3.94
C SER A 169 -10.52 -10.80 2.44
N GLN A 170 -11.41 -11.74 2.10
CA GLN A 170 -11.75 -12.05 0.70
C GLN A 170 -12.38 -10.86 -0.01
N GLY A 171 -13.33 -10.17 0.62
CA GLY A 171 -14.00 -8.99 0.06
C GLY A 171 -13.06 -7.84 -0.28
N LEU A 172 -11.95 -7.70 0.46
CA LEU A 172 -10.92 -6.70 0.17
C LEU A 172 -9.94 -7.13 -0.94
N LYS A 173 -9.79 -8.42 -1.20
CA LYS A 173 -8.70 -8.95 -2.04
C LYS A 173 -9.18 -9.51 -3.37
N TYR A 174 -10.14 -10.43 -3.33
CA TYR A 174 -10.56 -11.22 -4.48
C TYR A 174 -11.03 -10.36 -5.67
N PRO A 175 -11.77 -9.24 -5.47
CA PRO A 175 -12.20 -8.40 -6.59
C PRO A 175 -11.04 -7.82 -7.41
N TYR A 176 -9.86 -7.65 -6.80
CA TYR A 176 -8.70 -6.98 -7.41
C TYR A 176 -7.68 -7.97 -7.97
N VAL A 177 -7.52 -9.15 -7.36
CA VAL A 177 -6.55 -10.15 -7.84
C VAL A 177 -7.10 -11.05 -8.95
N LYS A 178 -8.42 -11.16 -9.11
CA LYS A 178 -9.08 -12.13 -10.02
C LYS A 178 -8.61 -12.08 -11.48
N ASP A 179 -8.17 -10.91 -11.95
CA ASP A 179 -7.75 -10.69 -13.34
C ASP A 179 -6.24 -10.95 -13.53
N PHE A 180 -5.55 -11.38 -12.47
CA PHE A 180 -4.12 -11.68 -12.41
C PHE A 180 -3.91 -13.16 -12.05
N PRO A 181 -3.73 -14.06 -13.04
CA PRO A 181 -3.74 -15.50 -12.83
C PRO A 181 -2.75 -16.03 -11.78
N TYR A 182 -1.53 -15.48 -11.69
CA TYR A 182 -0.54 -15.96 -10.73
C TYR A 182 -0.83 -15.46 -9.33
N MET A 183 -1.15 -14.17 -9.16
CA MET A 183 -1.54 -13.59 -7.88
C MET A 183 -2.82 -14.22 -7.35
N SER A 184 -3.82 -14.47 -8.20
CA SER A 184 -5.04 -15.21 -7.82
C SER A 184 -4.71 -16.59 -7.27
N LYS A 185 -3.85 -17.35 -7.96
CA LYS A 185 -3.46 -18.70 -7.53
C LYS A 185 -2.75 -18.69 -6.17
N PHE A 186 -1.83 -17.75 -5.96
CA PHE A 186 -1.16 -17.59 -4.67
C PHE A 186 -2.14 -17.16 -3.57
N THR A 187 -3.01 -16.20 -3.87
CA THR A 187 -4.03 -15.71 -2.93
C THR A 187 -4.93 -16.85 -2.45
N TYR A 188 -5.43 -17.70 -3.35
CA TYR A 188 -6.32 -18.80 -2.99
C TYR A 188 -5.61 -19.89 -2.18
N ALA A 189 -4.37 -20.23 -2.56
CA ALA A 189 -3.59 -21.22 -1.82
C ALA A 189 -3.28 -20.75 -0.38
N ILE A 190 -2.89 -19.48 -0.21
CA ILE A 190 -2.61 -18.92 1.11
C ILE A 190 -3.91 -18.82 1.93
N ASP A 191 -5.01 -18.36 1.34
CA ASP A 191 -6.31 -18.28 2.02
C ASP A 191 -6.80 -19.66 2.50
N GLU A 192 -6.64 -20.70 1.69
CA GLU A 192 -6.96 -22.08 2.06
C GLU A 192 -6.14 -22.55 3.27
N VAL A 193 -4.81 -22.43 3.20
CA VAL A 193 -3.91 -22.84 4.30
C VAL A 193 -4.17 -22.02 5.57
N MET A 194 -4.34 -20.69 5.45
CA MET A 194 -4.69 -19.83 6.58
C MET A 194 -6.03 -20.23 7.20
N THR A 195 -6.98 -20.72 6.41
CA THR A 195 -8.25 -21.24 6.92
C THR A 195 -8.04 -22.53 7.71
N GLU A 196 -7.32 -23.50 7.16
CA GLU A 196 -7.00 -24.77 7.82
C GLU A 196 -6.23 -24.58 9.13
N GLU A 197 -5.34 -23.59 9.16
CA GLU A 197 -4.55 -23.25 10.34
C GLU A 197 -5.26 -22.30 11.32
N GLY A 198 -6.52 -21.92 11.05
CA GLY A 198 -7.36 -21.18 12.00
C GLY A 198 -6.99 -19.69 12.15
N TYR A 199 -6.56 -19.03 11.08
CA TYR A 199 -6.22 -17.60 11.10
C TYR A 199 -7.43 -16.69 11.31
N TRP A 200 -8.57 -17.04 10.73
CA TRP A 200 -9.76 -16.17 10.67
C TRP A 200 -10.61 -16.25 11.93
N CYS A 201 -11.23 -15.15 12.33
CA CYS A 201 -12.32 -15.17 13.31
C CYS A 201 -13.59 -15.79 12.72
N ASP A 202 -14.44 -16.34 13.59
CA ASP A 202 -15.76 -16.84 13.22
C ASP A 202 -16.63 -15.71 12.64
N GLU A 203 -17.56 -16.08 11.77
CA GLU A 203 -18.56 -15.16 11.23
C GLU A 203 -19.75 -15.10 12.18
N ASP A 204 -20.14 -13.90 12.62
CA ASP A 204 -21.34 -13.65 13.43
C ASP A 204 -22.64 -13.88 12.62
#